data_AF-A0A973DVF4-F1
#
_entry.id   AF-A0A973DVF4-F1
#
_cell.length_a   1.000
_cell.length_b   1.000
_cell.length_c   1.000
_cell.angle_alpha   90.00
_cell.angle_beta   90.00
_cell.angle_gamma   90.00
#
_symmetry.space_group_name_H-M   'P 1'
#
loop_
_entity.id
_entity.type
_entity.pdbx_description
1 polymer ?
#
loop_
_entity_poly.entity_id
_entity_poly.type
_entity_poly.pdbx_seq_one_letter_code
_entity_poly.pdbx_strand_id
1 'polypeptide(L)'
;MRTRLAIKLHAWLSEQFPERRVFLKSDTDTRFIRLKPETQLIAFTGATALVAWAIIATAIILMDSIGAGNFREQAKRDQRIYQERLNDLAFQRDLRAEEALAAQNRFNAALKQISVMQSELLESENRRRELETGIEVIQATLRQTMGDRETARDRVAELESAVENGGGTASGSGTNAAQMTVVAEALARTAKERDQVVADAQGALDKAADLELELALLQDQNDQIFRQLEEAMAISMEPLDKMFRAAGMPTDRIIEQVRRGYSGQGGPL
;
A
#
# COMPACT_ATOMS: atom_id res chain seq x y z
N MET A 1 101.55 37.85 28.87
CA MET A 1 100.95 39.21 28.91
C MET A 1 99.46 39.10 28.60
N ARG A 2 98.58 39.35 29.58
CA ARG A 2 97.12 39.28 29.36
C ARG A 2 96.66 40.56 28.66
N THR A 3 96.06 40.43 27.48
CA THR A 3 95.53 41.53 26.68
C THR A 3 94.54 42.37 27.47
N ARG A 4 94.58 43.71 27.34
CA ARG A 4 93.69 44.64 28.09
C ARG A 4 92.19 44.30 27.96
N LEU A 5 91.79 43.67 26.86
CA LEU A 5 90.43 43.15 26.64
C LEU A 5 90.06 42.02 27.61
N ALA A 6 90.95 41.06 27.83
CA ALA A 6 90.72 39.94 28.75
C ALA A 6 90.59 40.42 30.20
N ILE A 7 91.32 41.47 30.57
CA ILE A 7 91.26 42.06 31.92
C ILE A 7 89.95 42.83 32.11
N LYS A 8 89.52 43.62 31.11
CA LYS A 8 88.21 44.31 31.15
C LYS A 8 87.04 43.32 31.17
N LEU A 9 87.12 42.26 30.35
CA LEU A 9 86.11 41.22 30.30
C LEU A 9 86.03 40.47 31.62
N HIS A 10 87.17 40.13 32.24
CA HIS A 10 87.21 39.46 33.54
C HIS A 10 86.73 40.36 34.68
N ALA A 11 87.05 41.66 34.67
CA ALA A 11 86.56 42.63 35.65
C ALA A 11 85.02 42.77 35.57
N TRP A 12 84.48 42.93 34.35
CA TRP A 12 83.04 42.99 34.12
C TRP A 12 82.33 41.67 34.49
N LEU A 13 82.96 40.52 34.18
CA LEU A 13 82.45 39.21 34.58
C LEU A 13 82.47 38.99 36.09
N SER A 14 83.49 39.50 36.79
CA SER A 14 83.59 39.41 38.24
C SER A 14 82.58 40.30 38.98
N GLU A 15 82.08 41.34 38.31
CA GLU A 15 81.06 42.24 38.84
C GLU A 15 79.65 41.66 38.69
N GLN A 16 79.35 41.00 37.56
CA GLN A 16 78.06 40.32 37.37
C GLN A 16 77.99 38.91 37.98
N PHE A 17 79.10 38.17 37.98
CA PHE A 17 79.23 36.83 38.58
C PHE A 17 80.35 36.83 39.62
N PRO A 18 80.09 37.31 40.85
CA PRO A 18 81.09 37.32 41.90
C PRO A 18 81.54 35.90 42.24
N GLU A 19 82.81 35.75 42.64
CA GLU A 19 83.36 34.45 43.05
C GLU A 19 82.56 33.90 44.23
N ARG A 20 81.74 32.87 43.98
CA ARG A 20 80.98 32.20 45.03
C ARG A 20 81.77 31.02 45.55
N ARG A 21 81.98 31.00 46.86
CA ARG A 21 82.62 29.91 47.58
C ARG A 21 81.50 29.06 48.19
N VAL A 22 81.35 27.84 47.69
CA VAL A 22 80.39 26.88 48.24
C VAL A 22 81.17 25.97 49.18
N PHE A 23 80.75 25.95 50.43
CA PHE A 23 81.30 25.07 51.46
C PHE A 23 80.38 23.86 51.60
N LEU A 24 80.85 22.71 51.15
CA LEU A 24 80.18 21.44 51.39
C LEU A 24 80.81 20.80 52.62
N LYS A 25 80.08 20.81 53.73
CA LYS A 25 80.44 20.10 54.95
C LYS A 25 79.77 18.73 54.92
N SER A 26 80.57 17.68 54.81
CA SER A 26 80.14 16.31 55.14
C SER A 26 80.66 15.97 56.53
N ASP A 27 80.03 15.03 57.23
CA ASP A 27 80.29 14.71 58.65
C ASP A 27 81.76 14.35 58.98
N THR A 28 82.58 14.06 57.97
CA THR A 28 84.01 13.74 58.14
C THR A 28 84.98 14.64 57.37
N ASP A 29 84.52 15.56 56.50
CA ASP A 29 85.43 16.49 55.78
C ASP A 29 84.69 17.72 55.21
N THR A 30 85.34 18.89 55.22
CA THR A 30 84.86 20.12 54.57
C THR A 30 85.66 20.39 53.31
N ARG A 31 85.07 20.14 52.14
CA ARG A 31 85.73 20.42 50.86
C ARG A 31 85.34 21.79 50.34
N PHE A 32 86.35 22.58 49.97
CA PHE A 32 86.16 23.91 49.39
C PHE A 32 86.15 23.81 47.86
N ILE A 33 85.11 24.35 47.23
CA ILE A 33 85.07 24.48 45.77
C ILE A 33 84.93 25.96 45.45
N ARG A 34 85.94 26.50 44.75
CA ARG A 34 85.91 27.87 44.23
C ARG A 34 85.34 27.84 42.83
N LEU A 35 84.14 28.40 42.67
CA LEU A 35 83.53 28.56 41.36
C LEU A 35 84.09 29.82 40.71
N LYS A 36 84.92 29.65 39.68
CA LYS A 36 85.45 30.77 38.90
C LYS A 36 84.31 31.43 38.12
N PRO A 37 84.35 32.75 37.87
CA PRO A 37 83.32 33.46 37.12
C PRO A 37 83.07 32.84 35.73
N GLU A 38 84.13 32.37 35.08
CA GLU A 38 84.08 31.71 33.77
C GLU A 38 83.24 30.41 33.81
N THR A 39 83.40 29.59 34.85
CA THR A 39 82.64 28.33 35.01
C THR A 39 81.16 28.58 35.33
N GLN A 40 80.85 29.65 36.06
CA GLN A 40 79.46 30.04 36.36
C GLN A 40 78.74 30.53 35.11
N LEU A 41 79.42 31.29 34.23
CA LEU A 41 78.84 31.75 32.97
C LEU A 41 78.52 30.59 32.03
N ILE A 42 79.43 29.63 31.89
CA ILE A 42 79.18 28.42 31.06
C ILE A 42 78.02 27.60 31.63
N ALA A 43 77.98 27.42 32.95
CA ALA A 43 76.89 26.71 33.60
C ALA A 43 75.53 27.41 33.41
N PHE A 44 75.50 28.75 33.55
CA PHE A 44 74.30 29.55 33.35
C PHE A 44 73.82 29.50 31.89
N THR A 45 74.70 29.79 30.94
CA THR A 45 74.37 29.76 29.50
C THR A 45 73.94 28.36 29.04
N GLY A 46 74.60 27.30 29.52
CA GLY A 46 74.19 25.92 29.26
C GLY A 46 72.82 25.59 29.84
N ALA A 47 72.54 26.00 31.09
CA ALA A 47 71.23 25.81 31.71
C ALA A 47 70.13 26.58 30.95
N THR A 48 70.37 27.83 30.57
CA THR A 48 69.43 28.62 29.78
C THR A 48 69.18 28.01 28.41
N ALA A 49 70.23 27.51 27.73
CA ALA A 49 70.09 26.85 26.44
C ALA A 49 69.28 25.55 26.54
N LEU A 50 69.50 24.74 27.57
CA LEU A 50 68.71 23.53 27.82
C LEU A 50 67.25 23.85 28.11
N VAL A 51 66.97 24.87 28.91
CA VAL A 51 65.58 25.30 29.19
C VAL A 51 64.91 25.83 27.91
N ALA A 52 65.60 26.68 27.14
CA ALA A 52 65.09 27.17 25.86
C ALA A 52 64.81 26.02 24.88
N TRP A 53 65.72 25.04 24.80
CA TRP A 53 65.54 23.83 24.00
C TRP A 53 64.35 23.01 24.48
N ALA A 54 64.20 22.79 25.79
CA ALA A 54 63.09 22.03 26.36
C ALA A 54 61.74 22.69 26.06
N ILE A 55 61.66 24.03 26.11
CA ILE A 55 60.46 24.80 25.74
C ILE A 55 60.12 24.59 24.26
N ILE A 56 61.12 24.73 23.36
CA ILE A 56 60.91 24.54 21.91
C ILE A 56 60.47 23.10 21.60
N ALA A 57 61.14 22.11 22.19
CA ALA A 57 60.80 20.70 22.00
C ALA A 57 59.38 20.38 22.51
N THR A 58 59.00 20.90 23.68
CA THR A 58 57.66 20.72 24.24
C THR A 58 56.59 21.39 23.35
N ALA A 59 56.87 22.57 22.82
CA ALA A 59 55.97 23.27 21.91
C ALA A 59 55.74 22.50 20.60
N ILE A 60 56.80 21.90 20.03
CA ILE A 60 56.69 21.09 18.80
C ILE A 60 55.81 19.85 19.06
N ILE A 61 56.05 19.12 20.14
CA ILE A 61 55.26 17.93 20.50
C ILE A 61 53.79 18.31 20.74
N LEU A 62 53.54 19.41 21.46
CA LEU A 62 52.18 19.88 21.73
C LEU A 62 51.45 20.27 20.43
N MET A 63 52.13 20.97 19.52
CA MET A 63 51.57 21.37 18.23
C MET A 63 51.26 20.17 17.32
N ASP A 64 52.08 19.13 17.33
CA ASP A 64 51.82 17.90 16.56
C ASP A 64 50.72 17.04 17.20
N SER A 65 50.63 17.00 18.54
CA SER A 65 49.57 16.28 19.27
C SER A 65 48.18 16.92 19.13
N ILE A 66 48.11 18.23 18.91
CA ILE A 66 46.88 19.00 18.70
C ILE A 66 46.60 19.20 17.19
N GLY A 67 47.60 19.01 16.34
CA GLY A 67 47.60 19.36 14.92
C GLY A 67 46.97 18.32 14.01
N ALA A 68 45.81 18.64 13.44
CA ALA A 68 45.24 18.19 12.16
C ALA A 68 44.96 16.69 11.90
N GLY A 69 45.67 15.74 12.51
CA GLY A 69 45.46 14.30 12.33
C GLY A 69 44.10 13.85 12.86
N ASN A 70 43.79 14.21 14.11
CA ASN A 70 42.55 13.78 14.75
C ASN A 70 41.30 14.49 14.17
N PHE A 71 41.34 15.81 13.93
CA PHE A 71 40.18 16.55 13.44
C PHE A 71 39.76 16.18 12.01
N ARG A 72 40.73 15.97 11.10
CA ARG A 72 40.40 15.59 9.71
C ARG A 72 39.88 14.16 9.63
N GLU A 73 40.42 13.25 10.43
CA GLU A 73 39.90 11.89 10.52
C GLU A 73 38.55 11.82 11.24
N GLN A 74 38.36 12.61 12.28
CA GLN A 74 37.10 12.75 12.99
C GLN A 74 36.02 13.32 12.04
N ALA A 75 36.31 14.40 11.31
CA ALA A 75 35.39 14.94 10.31
C ALA A 75 35.03 13.91 9.22
N LYS A 76 35.98 13.09 8.77
CA LYS A 76 35.71 11.99 7.83
C LYS A 76 34.87 10.86 8.43
N ARG A 77 35.01 10.56 9.73
CA ARG A 77 34.15 9.59 10.42
C ARG A 77 32.74 10.15 10.58
N ASP A 78 32.63 11.40 11.02
CA ASP A 78 31.35 12.08 11.21
C ASP A 78 30.58 12.22 9.89
N GLN A 79 31.27 12.55 8.80
CA GLN A 79 30.68 12.58 7.46
C GLN A 79 30.12 11.22 7.04
N ARG A 80 30.86 10.13 7.30
CA ARG A 80 30.40 8.77 6.97
C ARG A 80 29.17 8.38 7.80
N ILE A 81 29.20 8.63 9.10
CA ILE A 81 28.05 8.39 9.99
C ILE A 81 26.84 9.21 9.54
N TYR A 82 27.05 10.47 9.14
CA TYR A 82 25.99 11.32 8.63
C TYR A 82 25.40 10.80 7.32
N GLN A 83 26.24 10.34 6.38
CA GLN A 83 25.81 9.72 5.13
C GLN A 83 25.03 8.42 5.37
N GLU A 84 25.49 7.58 6.30
CA GLU A 84 24.78 6.36 6.71
C GLU A 84 23.40 6.68 7.27
N ARG A 85 23.29 7.65 8.20
CA ARG A 85 22.01 8.12 8.73
C ARG A 85 21.08 8.69 7.66
N LEU A 86 21.63 9.41 6.67
CA LEU A 86 20.83 9.93 5.56
C LEU A 86 20.30 8.80 4.68
N ASN A 87 21.11 7.77 4.42
CA ASN A 87 20.68 6.60 3.66
C ASN A 87 19.60 5.82 4.42
N ASP A 88 19.76 5.62 5.72
CA ASP A 88 18.76 4.97 6.57
C ASP A 88 17.44 5.77 6.59
N LEU A 89 17.52 7.09 6.70
CA LEU A 89 16.34 7.96 6.67
C LEU A 89 15.66 7.94 5.30
N ALA A 90 16.42 7.93 4.20
CA ALA A 90 15.90 7.80 2.86
C ALA A 90 15.17 6.45 2.68
N PHE A 91 15.77 5.35 3.14
CA PHE A 91 15.16 4.02 3.10
C PHE A 91 13.87 3.96 3.92
N GLN A 92 13.87 4.52 5.14
CA GLN A 92 12.66 4.60 5.96
C GLN A 92 11.57 5.45 5.28
N ARG A 93 11.92 6.58 4.66
CA ARG A 93 10.98 7.41 3.91
C ARG A 93 10.35 6.62 2.77
N ASP A 94 11.16 5.88 2.02
CA ASP A 94 10.70 5.12 0.85
C ASP A 94 9.76 3.97 1.28
N LEU A 95 10.11 3.26 2.36
CA LEU A 95 9.20 2.28 2.98
C LEU A 95 7.88 2.90 3.43
N ARG A 96 7.92 4.07 4.09
CA ARG A 96 6.71 4.77 4.53
C ARG A 96 5.85 5.23 3.36
N ALA A 97 6.46 5.64 2.25
CA ALA A 97 5.75 5.99 1.03
C ALA A 97 5.05 4.77 0.43
N GLU A 98 5.72 3.62 0.40
CA GLU A 98 5.14 2.36 -0.07
C GLU A 98 3.98 1.89 0.83
N GLU A 99 4.16 1.94 2.16
CA GLU A 99 3.10 1.64 3.14
C GLU A 99 1.87 2.53 2.94
N ALA A 100 2.07 3.83 2.73
CA ALA A 100 1.00 4.79 2.51
C ALA A 100 0.24 4.52 1.20
N LEU A 101 0.96 4.20 0.11
CA LEU A 101 0.35 3.81 -1.17
C LEU A 101 -0.45 2.51 -1.03
N ALA A 102 0.10 1.51 -0.34
CA ALA A 102 -0.60 0.26 -0.09
C ALA A 102 -1.86 0.45 0.77
N ALA A 103 -1.81 1.33 1.78
CA ALA A 103 -2.98 1.68 2.58
C ALA A 103 -4.05 2.41 1.75
N GLN A 104 -3.64 3.35 0.90
CA GLN A 104 -4.54 4.05 -0.01
C GLN A 104 -5.21 3.09 -1.01
N ASN A 105 -4.46 2.14 -1.56
CA ASN A 105 -5.01 1.12 -2.45
C ASN A 105 -6.04 0.23 -1.75
N ARG A 106 -5.75 -0.22 -0.52
CA ARG A 106 -6.72 -0.99 0.29
C ARG A 106 -7.97 -0.16 0.62
N PHE A 107 -7.80 1.11 0.93
CA PHE A 107 -8.92 2.02 1.21
C PHE A 107 -9.80 2.23 -0.03
N ASN A 108 -9.21 2.49 -1.20
CA ASN A 108 -9.93 2.65 -2.45
C ASN A 108 -10.67 1.36 -2.85
N ALA A 109 -10.05 0.19 -2.66
CA ALA A 109 -10.70 -1.09 -2.88
C ALA A 109 -11.91 -1.29 -1.94
N ALA A 110 -11.76 -0.93 -0.66
CA ALA A 110 -12.87 -0.98 0.30
C ALA A 110 -14.00 -0.01 -0.07
N LEU A 111 -13.69 1.21 -0.50
CA LEU A 111 -14.70 2.17 -0.98
C LEU A 111 -15.47 1.64 -2.20
N LYS A 112 -14.76 1.02 -3.15
CA LYS A 112 -15.42 0.38 -4.29
C LYS A 112 -16.38 -0.73 -3.83
N GLN A 113 -15.94 -1.58 -2.90
CA GLN A 113 -16.79 -2.64 -2.35
C GLN A 113 -18.03 -2.07 -1.62
N ILE A 114 -17.86 -1.01 -0.83
CA ILE A 114 -18.97 -0.34 -0.15
C ILE A 114 -19.95 0.24 -1.17
N SER A 115 -19.47 0.85 -2.25
CA SER A 115 -20.35 1.40 -3.29
C SER A 115 -21.20 0.33 -3.99
N VAL A 116 -20.63 -0.86 -4.21
CA VAL A 116 -21.35 -2.01 -4.76
C VAL A 116 -22.42 -2.48 -3.77
N MET A 117 -22.04 -2.72 -2.50
CA MET A 117 -23.01 -3.13 -1.47
C MET A 117 -24.13 -2.09 -1.26
N GLN A 118 -23.82 -0.80 -1.35
CA GLN A 118 -24.83 0.27 -1.27
C GLN A 118 -25.78 0.25 -2.46
N SER A 119 -25.26 -0.01 -3.66
CA SER A 119 -26.10 -0.13 -4.86
C SER A 119 -27.01 -1.35 -4.77
N GLU A 120 -26.47 -2.51 -4.37
CA GLU A 120 -27.24 -3.73 -4.14
C GLU A 120 -28.31 -3.55 -3.04
N LEU A 121 -27.97 -2.85 -1.95
CA LEU A 121 -28.92 -2.55 -0.88
C LEU A 121 -30.05 -1.64 -1.38
N LEU A 122 -29.73 -0.61 -2.17
CA LEU A 122 -30.74 0.28 -2.76
C LEU A 122 -31.64 -0.47 -3.75
N GLU A 123 -31.08 -1.36 -4.56
CA GLU A 123 -31.85 -2.20 -5.48
C GLU A 123 -32.78 -3.15 -4.70
N SER A 124 -32.28 -3.78 -3.63
CA SER A 124 -33.08 -4.63 -2.75
C SER A 124 -34.22 -3.85 -2.08
N GLU A 125 -33.95 -2.63 -1.63
CA GLU A 125 -34.97 -1.75 -1.03
C GLU A 125 -36.02 -1.30 -2.06
N ASN A 126 -35.60 -0.96 -3.28
CA ASN A 126 -36.51 -0.65 -4.37
C ASN A 126 -37.39 -1.86 -4.71
N ARG A 127 -36.79 -3.05 -4.84
CA ARG A 127 -37.53 -4.29 -5.11
C ARG A 127 -38.56 -4.59 -4.02
N ARG A 128 -38.20 -4.35 -2.75
CA ARG A 128 -39.12 -4.51 -1.62
C ARG A 128 -40.30 -3.53 -1.73
N ARG A 129 -40.04 -2.25 -2.05
CA ARG A 129 -41.10 -1.25 -2.27
C ARG A 129 -42.00 -1.60 -3.46
N GLU A 130 -41.42 -2.04 -4.57
CA GLU A 130 -42.18 -2.51 -5.74
C GLU A 130 -43.09 -3.68 -5.39
N LEU A 131 -42.61 -4.65 -4.59
CA LEU A 131 -43.41 -5.77 -4.12
C LEU A 131 -44.53 -5.31 -3.18
N GLU A 132 -44.27 -4.36 -2.28
CA GLU A 132 -45.27 -3.80 -1.39
C GLU A 132 -46.40 -3.08 -2.17
N THR A 133 -46.03 -2.22 -3.13
CA THR A 133 -47.00 -1.56 -4.02
C THR A 133 -47.72 -2.57 -4.93
N GLY A 134 -47.01 -3.57 -5.44
CA GLY A 134 -47.59 -4.64 -6.26
C GLY A 134 -48.66 -5.44 -5.50
N ILE A 135 -48.40 -5.75 -4.23
CA ILE A 135 -49.38 -6.42 -3.36
C ILE A 135 -50.61 -5.52 -3.14
N GLU A 136 -50.42 -4.22 -2.91
CA GLU A 136 -51.53 -3.28 -2.74
C GLU A 136 -52.44 -3.22 -3.98
N VAL A 137 -51.84 -3.15 -5.18
CA VAL A 137 -52.58 -3.18 -6.46
C VAL A 137 -53.30 -4.51 -6.67
N ILE A 138 -52.67 -5.64 -6.36
CA ILE A 138 -53.29 -6.97 -6.44
C ILE A 138 -54.48 -7.06 -5.49
N GLN A 139 -54.34 -6.59 -4.25
CA GLN A 139 -55.43 -6.59 -3.27
C GLN A 139 -56.58 -5.68 -3.69
N ALA A 140 -56.30 -4.49 -4.22
CA ALA A 140 -57.31 -3.58 -4.74
C ALA A 140 -58.07 -4.21 -5.92
N THR A 141 -57.35 -4.82 -6.86
CA THR A 141 -57.94 -5.51 -8.02
C THR A 141 -58.77 -6.72 -7.59
N LEU A 142 -58.27 -7.52 -6.62
CA LEU A 142 -59.02 -8.65 -6.07
C LEU A 142 -60.31 -8.18 -5.39
N ARG A 143 -60.27 -7.09 -4.63
CA ARG A 143 -61.46 -6.52 -3.99
C ARG A 143 -62.48 -6.04 -5.04
N GLN A 144 -62.01 -5.37 -6.09
CA GLN A 144 -62.87 -4.91 -7.17
C GLN A 144 -63.49 -6.07 -7.95
N THR A 145 -62.71 -7.06 -8.35
CA THR A 145 -63.23 -8.25 -9.05
C THR A 145 -64.21 -9.06 -8.21
N MET A 146 -64.00 -9.15 -6.89
CA MET A 146 -64.97 -9.77 -5.97
C MET A 146 -66.27 -8.95 -5.89
N GLY A 147 -66.19 -7.62 -5.89
CA GLY A 147 -67.34 -6.72 -5.95
C GLY A 147 -68.11 -6.87 -7.28
N ASP A 148 -67.40 -6.82 -8.41
CA ASP A 148 -68.00 -7.02 -9.74
C ASP A 148 -68.69 -8.38 -9.83
N ARG A 149 -68.07 -9.44 -9.29
CA ARG A 149 -68.67 -10.78 -9.20
C ARG A 149 -69.94 -10.79 -8.36
N GLU A 150 -69.95 -10.09 -7.22
CA GLU A 150 -71.15 -10.00 -6.38
C GLU A 150 -72.28 -9.25 -7.11
N THR A 151 -71.98 -8.10 -7.73
CA THR A 151 -72.99 -7.38 -8.53
C THR A 151 -73.51 -8.18 -9.72
N ALA A 152 -72.67 -9.00 -10.35
CA ALA A 152 -73.09 -9.89 -11.41
C ALA A 152 -74.02 -11.00 -10.89
N ARG A 153 -73.74 -11.56 -9.70
CA ARG A 153 -74.63 -12.53 -9.04
C ARG A 153 -75.96 -11.91 -8.64
N ASP A 154 -75.96 -10.70 -8.08
CA ASP A 154 -77.18 -9.99 -7.72
C ASP A 154 -78.07 -9.74 -8.96
N ARG A 155 -77.46 -9.34 -10.09
CA ARG A 155 -78.17 -9.18 -11.37
C ARG A 155 -78.74 -10.50 -11.90
N VAL A 156 -77.99 -11.60 -11.78
CA VAL A 156 -78.49 -12.92 -12.19
C VAL A 156 -79.68 -13.33 -11.32
N ALA A 157 -79.59 -13.15 -10.00
CA ALA A 157 -80.69 -13.44 -9.08
C ALA A 157 -81.93 -12.57 -9.34
N GLU A 158 -81.74 -11.28 -9.66
CA GLU A 158 -82.82 -10.38 -10.06
C GLU A 158 -83.49 -10.81 -11.38
N LEU A 159 -82.69 -11.20 -12.38
CA LEU A 159 -83.20 -11.75 -13.64
C LEU A 159 -83.93 -13.08 -13.45
N GLU A 160 -83.41 -13.99 -12.62
CA GLU A 160 -84.07 -15.26 -12.28
C GLU A 160 -85.42 -15.02 -11.59
N SER A 161 -85.47 -14.10 -10.61
CA SER A 161 -86.72 -13.68 -9.96
C SER A 161 -87.69 -13.01 -10.92
N ALA A 162 -87.20 -12.21 -11.88
CA ALA A 162 -88.02 -11.61 -12.92
C ALA A 162 -88.57 -12.66 -13.92
N VAL A 163 -87.83 -13.73 -14.21
CA VAL A 163 -88.30 -14.87 -15.01
C VAL A 163 -89.32 -15.72 -14.22
N GLU A 164 -89.14 -15.91 -12.92
CA GLU A 164 -90.08 -16.64 -12.06
C GLU A 164 -91.39 -15.86 -11.81
N ASN A 165 -91.31 -14.56 -11.56
CA ASN A 165 -92.47 -13.69 -11.34
C ASN A 165 -93.13 -13.21 -12.65
N GLY A 166 -92.36 -13.17 -13.73
CA GLY A 166 -92.80 -12.85 -15.09
C GLY A 166 -93.17 -14.11 -15.87
N GLY A 167 -94.21 -14.80 -15.42
CA GLY A 167 -94.82 -15.91 -16.15
C GLY A 167 -95.35 -15.46 -17.52
N GLY A 168 -94.53 -15.66 -18.55
CA GLY A 168 -94.96 -15.79 -19.94
C GLY A 168 -94.62 -14.62 -20.86
N THR A 169 -93.69 -14.85 -21.80
CA THR A 169 -93.98 -14.85 -23.24
C THR A 169 -92.79 -15.35 -24.07
N ALA A 170 -93.04 -16.47 -24.76
CA ALA A 170 -92.44 -16.98 -26.00
C ALA A 170 -91.13 -16.37 -26.56
N SER A 171 -90.12 -17.24 -26.77
CA SER A 171 -89.52 -17.46 -28.10
C SER A 171 -88.52 -18.62 -28.12
N GLY A 172 -89.02 -19.83 -28.37
CA GLY A 172 -88.23 -21.05 -28.57
C GLY A 172 -87.60 -21.19 -29.96
N SER A 173 -86.90 -20.16 -30.47
CA SER A 173 -86.15 -20.31 -31.74
C SER A 173 -84.94 -19.36 -31.89
N GLY A 174 -84.82 -18.31 -31.06
CA GLY A 174 -83.69 -17.35 -31.10
C GLY A 174 -82.54 -17.64 -30.12
N THR A 175 -82.80 -18.39 -29.04
CA THR A 175 -81.84 -18.60 -27.93
C THR A 175 -80.63 -19.45 -28.32
N ASN A 176 -80.82 -20.43 -29.22
CA ASN A 176 -79.73 -21.27 -29.72
C ASN A 176 -78.73 -20.48 -30.57
N ALA A 177 -79.21 -19.50 -31.36
CA ALA A 177 -78.35 -18.65 -32.17
C ALA A 177 -77.50 -17.73 -31.29
N ALA A 178 -78.10 -17.10 -30.28
CA ALA A 178 -77.41 -16.24 -29.33
C ALA A 178 -76.36 -17.00 -28.48
N GLN A 179 -76.69 -18.20 -28.00
CA GLN A 179 -75.73 -19.06 -27.29
C GLN A 179 -74.60 -19.55 -28.20
N MET A 180 -74.87 -19.92 -29.46
CA MET A 180 -73.83 -20.27 -30.44
C MET A 180 -72.90 -19.10 -30.73
N THR A 181 -73.41 -17.86 -30.82
CA THR A 181 -72.57 -16.67 -31.00
C THR A 181 -71.64 -16.43 -29.81
N VAL A 182 -72.10 -16.65 -28.56
CA VAL A 182 -71.24 -16.51 -27.36
C VAL A 182 -70.13 -17.56 -27.34
N VAL A 183 -70.44 -18.82 -27.70
CA VAL A 183 -69.43 -19.89 -27.80
C VAL A 183 -68.46 -19.63 -28.95
N ALA A 184 -68.94 -19.13 -30.09
CA ALA A 184 -68.09 -18.76 -31.22
C ALA A 184 -67.14 -17.60 -30.88
N GLU A 185 -67.62 -16.59 -30.15
CA GLU A 185 -66.80 -15.47 -29.69
C GLU A 185 -65.76 -15.92 -28.65
N ALA A 186 -66.15 -16.78 -27.70
CA ALA A 186 -65.23 -17.38 -26.75
C ALA A 186 -64.13 -18.21 -27.44
N LEU A 187 -64.49 -19.04 -28.42
CA LEU A 187 -63.53 -19.81 -29.21
C LEU A 187 -62.61 -18.92 -30.05
N ALA A 188 -63.13 -17.85 -30.65
CA ALA A 188 -62.32 -16.89 -31.40
C ALA A 188 -61.31 -16.16 -30.50
N ARG A 189 -61.73 -15.80 -29.28
CA ARG A 189 -60.85 -15.20 -28.28
C ARG A 189 -59.77 -16.17 -27.81
N THR A 190 -60.13 -17.41 -27.47
CA THR A 190 -59.16 -18.44 -27.08
C THR A 190 -58.20 -18.78 -28.21
N ALA A 191 -58.66 -18.79 -29.46
CA ALA A 191 -57.77 -18.98 -30.61
C ALA A 191 -56.76 -17.85 -30.73
N LYS A 192 -57.20 -16.60 -30.59
CA LYS A 192 -56.31 -15.43 -30.62
C LYS A 192 -55.31 -15.43 -29.47
N GLU A 193 -55.74 -15.76 -28.25
CA GLU A 193 -54.85 -15.88 -27.08
C GLU A 193 -53.83 -17.00 -27.29
N ARG A 194 -54.23 -18.16 -27.83
CA ARG A 194 -53.33 -19.26 -28.17
C ARG A 194 -52.29 -18.84 -29.21
N ASP A 195 -52.72 -18.14 -30.26
CA ASP A 195 -51.81 -17.71 -31.34
C ASP A 195 -50.80 -16.67 -30.82
N GLN A 196 -51.21 -15.79 -29.89
CA GLN A 196 -50.30 -14.89 -29.20
C GLN A 196 -49.28 -15.64 -28.35
N VAL A 197 -49.72 -16.63 -27.55
CA VAL A 197 -48.81 -17.45 -26.73
C VAL A 197 -47.81 -18.21 -27.60
N VAL A 198 -48.23 -18.72 -28.75
CA VAL A 198 -47.32 -19.41 -29.70
C VAL A 198 -46.29 -18.43 -30.27
N ALA A 199 -46.70 -17.22 -30.65
CA ALA A 199 -45.78 -16.19 -31.14
C ALA A 199 -44.79 -15.74 -30.06
N ASP A 200 -45.27 -15.54 -28.83
CA ASP A 200 -44.43 -15.16 -27.69
C ASP A 200 -43.43 -16.28 -27.33
N ALA A 201 -43.87 -17.55 -27.38
CA ALA A 201 -43.01 -18.70 -27.15
C ALA A 201 -41.93 -18.84 -28.23
N GLN A 202 -42.26 -18.60 -29.50
CA GLN A 202 -41.28 -18.55 -30.59
C GLN A 202 -40.27 -17.42 -30.36
N GLY A 203 -40.73 -16.21 -30.02
CA GLY A 203 -39.85 -15.08 -29.72
C GLY A 203 -38.97 -15.32 -28.49
N ALA A 204 -39.40 -16.12 -27.51
CA ALA A 204 -38.57 -16.51 -26.38
C ALA A 204 -37.49 -17.53 -26.77
N LEU A 205 -37.80 -18.47 -27.68
CA LEU A 205 -36.83 -19.44 -28.18
C LEU A 205 -35.73 -18.76 -29.03
N ASP A 206 -36.10 -17.80 -29.88
CA ASP A 206 -35.14 -17.05 -30.68
C ASP A 206 -34.17 -16.26 -29.77
N LYS A 207 -34.67 -15.59 -28.73
CA LYS A 207 -33.84 -14.90 -27.73
C LYS A 207 -32.92 -15.86 -26.97
N ALA A 208 -33.40 -17.07 -26.65
CA ALA A 208 -32.57 -18.07 -26.00
C ALA A 208 -31.40 -18.52 -26.89
N ALA A 209 -31.65 -18.69 -28.19
CA ALA A 209 -30.61 -19.02 -29.16
C ALA A 209 -29.58 -17.88 -29.32
N ASP A 210 -30.03 -16.63 -29.33
CA ASP A 210 -29.14 -15.46 -29.36
C ASP A 210 -28.23 -15.40 -28.12
N LEU A 211 -28.79 -15.65 -26.93
CA LEU A 211 -28.04 -15.67 -25.67
C LEU A 211 -27.02 -16.82 -25.63
N GLU A 212 -27.37 -18.00 -26.17
CA GLU A 212 -26.45 -19.13 -26.27
C GLU A 212 -25.23 -18.78 -27.15
N LEU A 213 -25.47 -18.10 -28.28
CA LEU A 213 -24.40 -17.61 -29.14
C LEU A 213 -23.54 -16.55 -28.45
N GLU A 214 -24.15 -15.61 -27.73
CA GLU A 214 -23.41 -14.60 -26.96
C GLU A 214 -22.54 -15.25 -25.87
N LEU A 215 -23.06 -16.24 -25.15
CA LEU A 215 -22.30 -17.00 -24.16
C LEU A 215 -21.11 -17.73 -24.79
N ALA A 216 -21.28 -18.35 -25.94
CA ALA A 216 -20.17 -18.99 -26.67
C ALA A 216 -19.08 -17.97 -27.06
N LEU A 217 -19.48 -16.80 -27.58
CA LEU A 217 -18.53 -15.73 -27.91
C LEU A 217 -17.81 -15.16 -26.68
N LEU A 218 -18.49 -15.07 -25.53
CA LEU A 218 -17.87 -14.65 -24.27
C LEU A 218 -16.88 -15.70 -23.75
N GLN A 219 -17.17 -17.00 -23.91
CA GLN A 219 -16.23 -18.06 -23.57
C GLN A 219 -14.98 -18.01 -24.44
N ASP A 220 -15.13 -17.86 -25.76
CA ASP A 220 -14.01 -17.72 -26.70
C ASP A 220 -13.14 -16.48 -26.37
N GLN A 221 -13.77 -15.35 -26.02
CA GLN A 221 -13.06 -14.15 -25.58
C GLN A 221 -12.30 -14.35 -24.28
N ASN A 222 -12.91 -15.01 -23.29
CA ASN A 222 -12.22 -15.34 -22.03
C ASN A 222 -11.01 -16.24 -22.29
N ASP A 223 -11.16 -17.29 -23.10
CA ASP A 223 -10.05 -18.17 -23.46
C ASP A 223 -8.92 -17.43 -24.18
N GLN A 224 -9.26 -16.47 -25.04
CA GLN A 224 -8.27 -15.60 -25.68
C GLN A 224 -7.55 -14.70 -24.67
N ILE A 225 -8.28 -14.10 -23.72
CA ILE A 225 -7.70 -13.29 -22.65
C ILE A 225 -6.76 -14.15 -21.79
N PHE A 226 -7.15 -15.37 -21.43
CA PHE A 226 -6.29 -16.26 -20.64
C PHE A 226 -5.02 -16.65 -21.38
N ARG A 227 -5.10 -16.95 -22.68
CA ARG A 227 -3.90 -17.20 -23.51
C ARG A 227 -2.97 -15.98 -23.55
N GLN A 228 -3.52 -14.78 -23.72
CA GLN A 228 -2.73 -13.54 -23.69
C GLN A 228 -2.10 -13.28 -22.32
N LEU A 229 -2.82 -13.56 -21.23
CA LEU A 229 -2.29 -13.43 -19.87
C LEU A 229 -1.21 -14.47 -19.58
N GLU A 230 -1.37 -15.72 -20.05
CA GLU A 230 -0.35 -16.76 -19.93
C GLU A 230 0.93 -16.39 -20.69
N GLU A 231 0.80 -15.90 -21.93
CA GLU A 231 1.95 -15.45 -22.74
C GLU A 231 2.65 -14.23 -22.11
N ALA A 232 1.88 -13.23 -21.64
CA ALA A 232 2.44 -12.07 -20.93
C ALA A 232 3.09 -12.44 -19.59
N MET A 233 2.52 -13.40 -18.87
CA MET A 233 3.08 -13.92 -17.61
C MET A 233 4.38 -14.70 -17.87
N ALA A 234 4.44 -15.52 -18.91
CA ALA A 234 5.64 -16.25 -19.30
C ALA A 234 6.80 -15.29 -19.63
N ILE A 235 6.54 -14.27 -20.47
CA ILE A 235 7.53 -13.25 -20.86
C ILE A 235 8.02 -12.44 -19.64
N SER A 236 7.15 -12.15 -18.67
CA SER A 236 7.50 -11.36 -17.48
C SER A 236 8.17 -12.17 -16.35
N MET A 237 7.93 -13.49 -16.26
CA MET A 237 8.53 -14.36 -15.24
C MET A 237 9.90 -14.93 -15.65
N GLU A 238 10.19 -15.03 -16.96
CA GLU A 238 11.47 -15.57 -17.45
C GLU A 238 12.71 -14.80 -16.94
N PRO A 239 12.71 -13.45 -16.85
CA PRO A 239 13.83 -12.69 -16.26
C PRO A 239 13.95 -12.90 -14.75
N LEU A 240 12.84 -13.03 -14.03
CA LEU A 240 12.81 -13.28 -12.59
C LEU A 240 13.35 -14.67 -12.27
N ASP A 241 12.95 -15.70 -13.02
CA ASP A 241 13.48 -17.07 -12.87
C ASP A 241 15.00 -17.11 -13.05
N LYS A 242 15.52 -16.40 -14.07
CA LYS A 242 16.96 -16.28 -14.31
C LYS A 242 17.72 -15.63 -13.14
N MET A 243 17.13 -14.61 -12.51
CA MET A 243 17.72 -13.95 -11.34
C MET A 243 17.69 -14.83 -10.08
N PHE A 244 16.58 -15.54 -9.83
CA PHE A 244 16.47 -16.45 -8.69
C PHE A 244 17.40 -17.67 -8.82
N ARG A 245 17.56 -18.22 -10.02
CA ARG A 245 18.56 -19.27 -10.30
C ARG A 245 19.99 -18.75 -10.13
N ALA A 246 20.29 -17.54 -10.59
CA ALA A 246 21.61 -16.91 -10.39
C ALA A 246 21.95 -16.68 -8.90
N ALA A 247 20.93 -16.50 -8.05
CA ALA A 247 21.07 -16.39 -6.60
C ALA A 247 21.09 -17.76 -5.86
N GLY A 248 21.03 -18.89 -6.57
CA GLY A 248 21.12 -20.23 -5.98
C GLY A 248 19.82 -20.76 -5.35
N MET A 249 18.66 -20.16 -5.64
CA MET A 249 17.35 -20.62 -5.13
C MET A 249 16.65 -21.58 -6.11
N PRO A 250 16.02 -22.67 -5.62
CA PRO A 250 15.32 -23.64 -6.47
C PRO A 250 13.91 -23.13 -6.85
N THR A 251 13.81 -22.38 -7.95
CA THR A 251 12.54 -21.81 -8.45
C THR A 251 11.52 -22.87 -8.85
N ASP A 252 11.96 -24.03 -9.34
CA ASP A 252 11.07 -25.07 -9.87
C ASP A 252 10.08 -25.59 -8.81
N ARG A 253 10.49 -25.69 -7.54
CA ARG A 253 9.63 -26.13 -6.43
C ARG A 253 8.55 -25.10 -6.06
N ILE A 254 8.86 -23.81 -6.18
CA ILE A 254 7.94 -22.72 -5.85
C ILE A 254 6.86 -22.63 -6.94
N ILE A 255 7.26 -22.72 -8.20
CA ILE A 255 6.34 -22.70 -9.35
C ILE A 255 5.39 -23.91 -9.30
N GLU A 256 5.90 -25.10 -8.97
CA GLU A 256 5.08 -26.31 -8.86
C GLU A 256 4.03 -26.22 -7.74
N GLN A 257 4.38 -25.57 -6.62
CA GLN A 257 3.46 -25.36 -5.49
C GLN A 257 2.35 -24.35 -5.80
N VAL A 258 2.64 -23.30 -6.58
CA VAL A 258 1.63 -22.35 -7.06
C VAL A 258 0.73 -22.99 -8.11
N ARG A 259 1.29 -23.77 -9.05
CA ARG A 259 0.53 -24.49 -10.07
C ARG A 259 -0.47 -25.49 -9.47
N ARG A 260 -0.07 -26.18 -8.39
CA ARG A 260 -0.92 -27.14 -7.67
C ARG A 260 -2.07 -26.46 -6.89
N GLY A 261 -1.92 -25.19 -6.50
CA GLY A 261 -2.97 -24.42 -5.83
C GLY A 261 -4.06 -23.89 -6.79
N TYR A 262 -3.80 -23.90 -8.10
CA TYR A 262 -4.67 -23.25 -9.10
C TYR A 262 -5.32 -24.22 -10.08
N SER A 263 -4.91 -25.49 -10.11
CA SER A 263 -5.54 -26.49 -10.99
C SER A 263 -6.86 -27.01 -10.40
N GLY A 264 -7.96 -26.32 -10.71
CA GLY A 264 -9.21 -27.02 -11.05
C GLY A 264 -10.31 -27.13 -9.99
N GLN A 265 -10.75 -26.02 -9.38
CA GLN A 265 -12.03 -26.02 -8.67
C GLN A 265 -12.77 -24.68 -8.80
N GLY A 266 -13.25 -24.41 -10.02
CA GLY A 266 -14.02 -23.19 -10.32
C GLY A 266 -15.09 -23.37 -11.39
N GLY A 267 -15.52 -24.60 -11.67
CA GLY A 267 -16.66 -24.90 -12.54
C GLY A 267 -17.86 -25.35 -11.71
N PRO A 268 -19.06 -24.76 -11.86
CA PRO A 268 -20.24 -25.14 -11.09
C PRO A 268 -20.79 -26.50 -11.52
N LEU A 269 -21.30 -27.27 -10.55
CA LEU A 269 -22.35 -28.27 -10.75
C LEU A 269 -23.70 -27.55 -10.87
#